data_AF-A0A7Z0HXQ5-F1
#
_entry.id   AF-A0A7Z0HXQ5-F1
#
_cell.length_a   1.000
_cell.length_b   1.000
_cell.length_c   1.000
_cell.angle_alpha   90.00
_cell.angle_beta   90.00
_cell.angle_gamma   90.00
#
_symmetry.space_group_name_H-M   'P 1'
#
loop_
_entity.id
_entity.type
_entity.pdbx_description
1 polymer ?
#
loop_
_entity_poly.entity_id
_entity_poly.type
_entity_poly.pdbx_seq_one_letter_code
_entity_poly.pdbx_strand_id
1 'polypeptide(L)'
;MRVTAPRPAIAALSLTAALAATPAIAAETETYTLADSTVTVHAHEFLTPEELDTLRLVGNDPQALALFMGDGPGHGAIAVAPAQGFIRDGMPAQGVAALAQLPDPDTARDAALSMCEAERSGGPSCVVVLELAPAG
;
A
#
# COMPACT_ATOMS: atom_id res chain seq x y z
N MET A 1 -27.91 64.77 -33.43
CA MET A 1 -26.57 64.14 -33.49
C MET A 1 -26.24 63.51 -32.15
N ARG A 2 -26.33 62.17 -32.04
CA ARG A 2 -25.54 61.34 -31.12
C ARG A 2 -25.40 59.97 -31.78
N VAL A 3 -24.16 59.58 -32.09
CA VAL A 3 -23.77 58.29 -32.66
C VAL A 3 -23.34 57.41 -31.50
N THR A 4 -23.87 56.19 -31.41
CA THR A 4 -23.47 55.19 -30.42
C THR A 4 -22.98 53.95 -31.15
N ALA A 5 -21.71 53.59 -30.96
CA ALA A 5 -21.03 52.47 -31.60
C ALA A 5 -21.44 51.10 -30.98
N PRO A 6 -21.33 49.98 -31.72
CA PRO A 6 -21.62 48.64 -31.20
C PRO A 6 -20.40 48.01 -30.49
N ARG A 7 -20.63 47.32 -29.38
CA ARG A 7 -19.65 46.46 -28.68
C ARG A 7 -19.83 45.01 -29.12
N PRO A 8 -18.75 44.28 -29.51
CA PRO A 8 -18.81 42.84 -29.73
C PRO A 8 -18.68 42.10 -28.41
N ALA A 9 -19.56 41.14 -28.14
CA ALA A 9 -19.43 40.21 -27.02
C ALA A 9 -19.01 38.83 -27.55
N ILE A 10 -17.94 38.34 -26.93
CA ILE A 10 -17.08 37.22 -27.29
C ILE A 10 -17.79 35.89 -27.03
N ALA A 11 -17.69 34.96 -27.99
CA ALA A 11 -18.15 33.58 -27.85
C ALA A 11 -17.20 32.79 -26.93
N ALA A 12 -17.73 32.20 -25.86
CA ALA A 12 -16.99 31.29 -24.99
C ALA A 12 -17.32 29.83 -25.36
N LEU A 13 -16.34 29.12 -25.89
CA LEU A 13 -16.38 27.67 -26.12
C LEU A 13 -15.91 26.95 -24.85
N SER A 14 -16.82 26.25 -24.17
CA SER A 14 -16.48 25.42 -23.00
C SER A 14 -15.94 24.07 -23.47
N LEU A 15 -14.65 23.82 -23.25
CA LEU A 15 -14.02 22.50 -23.41
C LEU A 15 -14.30 21.66 -22.15
N THR A 16 -15.19 20.69 -22.25
CA THR A 16 -15.42 19.71 -21.17
C THR A 16 -14.45 18.56 -21.33
N ALA A 17 -13.36 18.55 -20.55
CA ALA A 17 -12.44 17.42 -20.46
C ALA A 17 -13.07 16.31 -19.60
N ALA A 18 -13.41 15.18 -20.20
CA ALA A 18 -13.82 13.98 -19.48
C ALA A 18 -12.56 13.27 -18.94
N LEU A 19 -12.33 13.35 -17.63
CA LEU A 19 -11.35 12.51 -16.94
C LEU A 19 -11.90 11.07 -16.87
N ALA A 20 -11.23 10.14 -17.53
CA ALA A 20 -11.44 8.72 -17.32
C ALA A 20 -10.86 8.32 -15.95
N ALA A 21 -11.72 7.99 -14.99
CA ALA A 21 -11.31 7.35 -13.75
C ALA A 21 -11.12 5.85 -14.01
N THR A 22 -9.87 5.38 -14.00
CA THR A 22 -9.55 3.95 -13.93
C THR A 22 -10.01 3.42 -12.56
N PRO A 23 -10.79 2.33 -12.49
CA PRO A 23 -11.10 1.72 -11.20
C PRO A 23 -9.80 1.19 -10.60
N ALA A 24 -9.41 1.73 -9.45
CA ALA A 24 -8.39 1.10 -8.62
C ALA A 24 -8.93 -0.27 -8.22
N ILE A 25 -8.25 -1.34 -8.62
CA ILE A 25 -8.53 -2.67 -8.10
C ILE A 25 -8.10 -2.60 -6.63
N ALA A 26 -9.08 -2.37 -5.74
CA ALA A 26 -8.85 -2.37 -4.31
C ALA A 26 -8.51 -3.80 -3.90
N ALA A 27 -7.38 -4.00 -3.25
CA ALA A 27 -7.08 -5.26 -2.59
C ALA A 27 -8.17 -5.55 -1.56
N GLU A 28 -8.58 -6.81 -1.43
CA GLU A 28 -9.42 -7.20 -0.32
C GLU A 28 -8.62 -7.05 0.97
N THR A 29 -9.23 -6.50 2.01
CA THR A 29 -8.56 -6.22 3.27
C THR A 29 -9.05 -7.16 4.36
N GLU A 30 -8.12 -7.77 5.08
CA GLU A 30 -8.40 -8.65 6.22
C GLU A 30 -7.81 -8.05 7.50
N THR A 31 -8.61 -7.82 8.53
CA THR A 31 -8.13 -7.24 9.80
C THR A 31 -8.13 -8.27 10.90
N TYR A 32 -6.99 -8.37 11.59
CA TYR A 32 -6.77 -9.26 12.73
C TYR A 32 -6.50 -8.41 13.98
N THR A 33 -7.21 -8.70 15.07
CA THR A 33 -6.97 -8.04 16.36
C THR A 33 -6.18 -8.99 17.25
N LEU A 34 -4.98 -8.58 17.62
CA LEU A 34 -4.11 -9.25 18.57
C LEU A 34 -4.23 -8.57 19.95
N ALA A 35 -3.55 -9.08 20.96
CA ALA A 35 -3.65 -8.56 22.33
C ALA A 35 -3.28 -7.06 22.42
N ASP A 36 -2.20 -6.66 21.75
CA ASP A 36 -1.64 -5.30 21.85
C ASP A 36 -1.56 -4.57 20.50
N SER A 37 -2.18 -5.13 19.45
CA SER A 37 -2.09 -4.58 18.10
C SER A 37 -3.26 -4.98 17.20
N THR A 38 -3.45 -4.19 16.14
CA THR A 38 -4.32 -4.51 15.01
C THR A 38 -3.45 -4.66 13.77
N VAL A 39 -3.65 -5.77 13.05
CA VAL A 39 -2.91 -6.10 11.85
C VAL A 39 -3.85 -6.11 10.65
N THR A 40 -3.43 -5.49 9.56
CA THR A 40 -4.21 -5.37 8.32
C THR A 40 -3.48 -6.08 7.17
N VAL A 41 -4.10 -7.18 6.76
CA VAL A 41 -4.02 -7.99 5.54
C VAL A 41 -4.35 -7.30 4.23
N HIS A 42 -3.45 -6.99 3.28
CA HIS A 42 -3.87 -6.57 1.94
C HIS A 42 -3.72 -7.73 0.94
N ALA A 43 -4.84 -8.37 0.60
CA ALA A 43 -4.91 -9.53 -0.30
C ALA A 43 -4.91 -9.08 -1.77
N HIS A 44 -3.72 -8.80 -2.29
CA HIS A 44 -3.53 -8.46 -3.70
C HIS A 44 -3.59 -9.71 -4.59
N GLU A 45 -4.18 -9.60 -5.78
CA GLU A 45 -4.36 -10.72 -6.72
C GLU A 45 -3.04 -11.31 -7.25
N PHE A 46 -1.92 -10.59 -7.17
CA PHE A 46 -0.62 -11.11 -7.59
C PHE A 46 -0.01 -12.09 -6.57
N LEU A 47 -0.50 -12.09 -5.33
CA LEU A 47 -0.04 -13.01 -4.31
C LEU A 47 -0.56 -14.41 -4.64
N THR A 48 0.33 -15.37 -4.63
CA THR A 48 -0.05 -16.78 -4.71
C THR A 48 -0.84 -17.18 -3.45
N PRO A 49 -1.65 -18.25 -3.51
CA PRO A 49 -2.38 -18.73 -2.34
C PRO A 49 -1.47 -19.02 -1.14
N GLU A 50 -0.28 -19.57 -1.39
CA GLU A 50 0.72 -19.85 -0.35
C GLU A 50 1.26 -18.57 0.31
N GLU A 51 1.56 -17.55 -0.48
CA GLU A 51 2.04 -16.25 0.03
C GLU A 51 0.95 -15.55 0.84
N LEU A 52 -0.29 -15.57 0.35
CA LEU A 52 -1.41 -14.99 1.07
C LEU A 52 -1.70 -15.72 2.38
N ASP A 53 -1.71 -17.06 2.37
CA ASP A 53 -1.89 -17.84 3.60
C ASP A 53 -0.75 -17.62 4.60
N THR A 54 0.48 -17.39 4.10
CA THR A 54 1.59 -17.00 4.98
C THR A 54 1.39 -15.60 5.56
N LEU A 55 0.95 -14.61 4.77
CA LEU A 55 0.64 -13.28 5.29
C LEU A 55 -0.50 -13.30 6.32
N ARG A 56 -1.51 -14.15 6.13
CA ARG A 56 -2.59 -14.36 7.11
C ARG A 56 -2.06 -15.00 8.39
N LEU A 57 -1.15 -15.97 8.30
CA LEU A 57 -0.48 -16.53 9.46
C LEU A 57 0.31 -15.44 10.20
N VAL A 58 1.12 -14.64 9.49
CA VAL A 58 1.86 -13.51 10.06
C VAL A 58 0.92 -12.50 10.70
N GLY A 59 -0.23 -12.21 10.08
CA GLY A 59 -1.20 -11.25 10.60
C GLY A 59 -1.96 -11.71 11.84
N ASN A 60 -2.17 -13.02 11.98
CA ASN A 60 -3.02 -13.59 13.03
C ASN A 60 -2.24 -14.30 14.16
N ASP A 61 -0.93 -14.51 14.00
CA ASP A 61 -0.07 -15.13 15.01
C ASP A 61 0.98 -14.12 15.51
N PRO A 62 0.92 -13.68 16.79
CA PRO A 62 1.87 -12.73 17.36
C PRO A 62 3.34 -13.20 17.28
N GLN A 63 3.59 -14.52 17.38
CA GLN A 63 4.93 -15.07 17.29
C GLN A 63 5.44 -15.02 15.85
N ALA A 64 4.59 -15.31 14.87
CA ALA A 64 4.96 -15.17 13.46
C ALA A 64 5.19 -13.70 13.10
N LEU A 65 4.32 -12.79 13.57
CA LEU A 65 4.47 -11.34 13.38
C LEU A 65 5.81 -10.83 13.90
N ALA A 66 6.22 -11.27 15.09
CA ALA A 66 7.47 -10.86 15.72
C ALA A 66 8.71 -11.23 14.88
N LEU A 67 8.64 -12.27 14.04
CA LEU A 67 9.75 -12.62 13.13
C LEU A 67 9.99 -11.55 12.05
N PHE A 68 8.98 -10.75 11.72
CA PHE A 68 9.06 -9.69 10.72
C PHE A 68 9.17 -8.29 11.35
N MET A 69 8.51 -8.07 12.48
CA MET A 69 8.35 -6.74 13.08
C MET A 69 9.05 -6.56 14.44
N GLY A 70 9.56 -7.64 15.02
CA GLY A 70 10.04 -7.67 16.40
C GLY A 70 8.93 -7.42 17.43
N ASP A 71 9.32 -7.32 18.70
CA ASP A 71 8.39 -7.23 19.85
C ASP A 71 8.16 -5.80 20.35
N GLY A 72 8.58 -4.79 19.59
CA GLY A 72 8.53 -3.39 20.01
C GLY A 72 7.19 -2.71 19.71
N PRO A 73 6.77 -1.70 20.50
CA PRO A 73 5.57 -0.94 20.23
C PRO A 73 5.74 -0.03 19.01
N GLY A 74 4.64 0.26 18.33
CA GLY A 74 4.58 1.25 17.24
C GLY A 74 3.87 0.72 16.01
N HIS A 75 3.86 1.55 14.97
CA HIS A 75 3.33 1.18 13.66
C HIS A 75 4.37 0.39 12.86
N GLY A 76 3.89 -0.46 11.96
CA GLY A 76 4.74 -1.21 11.04
C GLY A 76 4.07 -1.48 9.71
N ALA A 77 4.86 -1.82 8.72
CA ALA A 77 4.36 -2.20 7.40
C ALA A 77 5.29 -3.23 6.74
N ILE A 78 4.68 -4.09 5.92
CA ILE A 78 5.40 -4.98 4.99
C ILE A 78 5.05 -4.56 3.56
N ALA A 79 6.06 -4.26 2.77
CA ALA A 79 5.95 -3.96 1.35
C ALA A 79 6.59 -5.05 0.50
N VAL A 80 5.99 -5.30 -0.66
CA VAL A 80 6.37 -6.36 -1.60
C VAL A 80 6.37 -5.83 -3.02
N ALA A 81 7.39 -6.18 -3.78
CA ALA A 81 7.44 -5.97 -5.22
C ALA A 81 6.61 -7.06 -5.94
N PRO A 82 5.55 -6.69 -6.71
CA PRO A 82 4.63 -7.67 -7.27
C PRO A 82 5.27 -8.71 -8.20
N ALA A 83 6.31 -8.33 -8.95
CA ALA A 83 7.01 -9.24 -9.84
C ALA A 83 7.86 -10.28 -9.09
N GLN A 84 8.27 -9.98 -7.86
CA GLN A 84 9.14 -10.82 -7.04
C GLN A 84 8.36 -11.63 -6.01
N GLY A 85 7.14 -11.19 -5.65
CA GLY A 85 6.29 -11.88 -4.68
C GLY A 85 6.78 -11.72 -3.24
N PHE A 86 6.10 -12.36 -2.31
CA PHE A 86 6.46 -12.34 -0.89
C PHE A 86 7.46 -13.45 -0.54
N ILE A 87 7.35 -14.62 -1.17
CA ILE A 87 8.16 -15.81 -0.87
C ILE A 87 8.67 -16.43 -2.17
N ARG A 88 9.95 -16.82 -2.19
CA ARG A 88 10.56 -17.60 -3.28
C ARG A 88 11.41 -18.70 -2.68
N ASP A 89 11.17 -19.93 -3.12
CA ASP A 89 11.86 -21.14 -2.64
C ASP A 89 11.85 -21.29 -1.11
N GLY A 90 10.73 -20.91 -0.46
CA GLY A 90 10.54 -20.96 0.99
C GLY A 90 11.26 -19.86 1.79
N MET A 91 11.87 -18.89 1.12
CA MET A 91 12.55 -17.75 1.73
C MET A 91 11.83 -16.44 1.36
N PRO A 92 11.91 -15.39 2.19
CA PRO A 92 11.45 -14.06 1.78
C PRO A 92 12.08 -13.65 0.45
N ALA A 93 11.26 -13.20 -0.48
CA ALA A 93 11.75 -12.82 -1.80
C ALA A 93 12.63 -11.55 -1.71
N GLN A 94 13.47 -11.34 -2.73
CA GLN A 94 14.08 -10.03 -2.94
C GLN A 94 12.99 -8.98 -3.19
N GLY A 95 13.15 -7.77 -2.70
CA GLY A 95 12.10 -6.74 -2.78
C GLY A 95 10.94 -6.96 -1.80
N VAL A 96 11.19 -7.63 -0.68
CA VAL A 96 10.32 -7.60 0.51
C VAL A 96 10.99 -6.74 1.57
N ALA A 97 10.26 -5.78 2.11
CA ALA A 97 10.72 -4.94 3.21
C ALA A 97 9.70 -4.96 4.35
N ALA A 98 10.15 -5.31 5.56
CA ALA A 98 9.35 -5.25 6.77
C ALA A 98 9.98 -4.23 7.73
N LEU A 99 9.19 -3.25 8.15
CA LEU A 99 9.59 -2.23 9.12
C LEU A 99 8.55 -2.11 10.21
N ALA A 100 9.01 -1.76 11.40
CA ALA A 100 8.19 -1.67 12.59
C ALA A 100 8.74 -0.60 13.55
N GLN A 101 8.00 -0.38 14.65
CA GLN A 101 8.36 0.56 15.71
C GLN A 101 8.43 2.00 15.22
N LEU A 102 7.58 2.33 14.24
CA LEU A 102 7.49 3.65 13.64
C LEU A 102 6.39 4.48 14.29
N PRO A 103 6.52 5.82 14.28
CA PRO A 103 5.66 6.70 15.07
C PRO A 103 4.20 6.69 14.60
N ASP A 104 3.96 6.52 13.31
CA ASP A 104 2.64 6.67 12.69
C ASP A 104 2.52 5.74 11.45
N PRO A 105 1.29 5.46 10.98
CA PRO A 105 1.08 4.50 9.89
C PRO A 105 1.63 4.97 8.54
N ASP A 106 1.65 6.28 8.27
CA ASP A 106 2.13 6.81 6.99
C ASP A 106 3.66 6.70 6.91
N THR A 107 4.37 7.04 7.99
CA THR A 107 5.82 6.82 8.10
C THR A 107 6.16 5.34 7.92
N ALA A 108 5.37 4.43 8.49
CA ALA A 108 5.58 3.00 8.34
C ALA A 108 5.43 2.53 6.88
N ARG A 109 4.35 2.97 6.24
CA ARG A 109 4.06 2.66 4.83
C ARG A 109 5.16 3.17 3.91
N ASP A 110 5.52 4.44 4.05
CA ASP A 110 6.50 5.10 3.18
C ASP A 110 7.89 4.51 3.34
N ALA A 111 8.30 4.20 4.57
CA ALA A 111 9.60 3.58 4.82
C ALA A 111 9.67 2.16 4.24
N ALA A 112 8.62 1.35 4.41
CA ALA A 112 8.57 0.00 3.86
C ALA A 112 8.59 0.02 2.32
N LEU A 113 7.78 0.89 1.70
CA LEU A 113 7.77 1.09 0.25
C LEU A 113 9.14 1.55 -0.25
N SER A 114 9.76 2.53 0.40
CA SER A 114 11.07 3.04 0.00
C SER A 114 12.15 1.95 0.06
N MET A 115 12.15 1.10 1.08
CA MET A 115 13.10 -0.01 1.19
C MET A 115 12.82 -1.10 0.15
N CYS A 116 11.55 -1.44 -0.07
CA CYS A 116 11.17 -2.40 -1.11
C CYS A 116 11.59 -1.92 -2.50
N GLU A 117 11.37 -0.65 -2.83
CA GLU A 117 11.74 -0.06 -4.13
C GLU A 117 13.25 -0.06 -4.34
N ALA A 118 14.05 0.10 -3.28
CA ALA A 118 15.51 0.03 -3.37
C ALA A 118 16.01 -1.38 -3.69
N GLU A 119 15.29 -2.41 -3.25
CA GLU A 119 15.67 -3.82 -3.41
C GLU A 119 15.03 -4.50 -4.63
N ARG A 120 14.00 -3.89 -5.24
CA ARG A 120 13.32 -4.52 -6.37
C ARG A 120 14.21 -4.58 -7.60
N SER A 121 14.15 -5.70 -8.32
CA SER A 121 14.95 -5.92 -9.53
C SER A 121 14.27 -5.46 -10.84
N GLY A 122 13.05 -4.93 -10.75
CA GLY A 122 12.26 -4.47 -11.90
C GLY A 122 10.76 -4.69 -11.72
N GLY A 123 9.97 -4.48 -12.78
CA GLY A 123 8.52 -4.71 -12.77
C GLY A 123 7.68 -3.56 -12.20
N PRO A 124 6.42 -3.84 -11.78
CA PRO A 124 5.54 -2.88 -11.12
C PRO A 124 6.15 -2.33 -9.82
N SER A 125 5.64 -1.17 -9.40
CA SER A 125 6.01 -0.59 -8.09
C SER A 125 5.61 -1.50 -6.94
N CYS A 126 6.40 -1.41 -5.87
CA CYS A 126 6.10 -2.04 -4.59
C CYS A 126 4.75 -1.59 -4.05
N VAL A 127 4.09 -2.51 -3.35
CA VAL A 127 2.83 -2.25 -2.65
C VAL A 127 2.91 -2.78 -1.24
N VAL A 128 2.10 -2.21 -0.36
CA VAL A 128 1.97 -2.69 1.02
C VAL A 128 1.02 -3.88 1.07
N VAL A 129 1.46 -4.95 1.73
CA VAL A 129 0.73 -6.20 1.95
C VAL A 129 0.38 -6.42 3.42
N LEU A 130 1.23 -5.86 4.30
CA LEU A 130 1.22 -5.86 5.78
C LEU A 130 1.00 -4.47 6.38
N GLU A 131 0.02 -4.18 7.24
CA GLU A 131 0.09 -3.00 8.14
C GLU A 131 -0.14 -3.40 9.61
N LEU A 132 0.67 -2.85 10.51
CA LEU A 132 0.58 -3.02 11.96
C LEU A 132 0.27 -1.69 12.61
N ALA A 133 -0.73 -1.66 13.48
CA ALA A 133 -1.04 -0.53 14.35
C ALA A 133 -1.08 -1.00 15.82
N PRO A 134 -0.58 -0.21 16.79
CA PRO A 134 -0.77 -0.48 18.21
C PRO A 134 -2.25 -0.56 18.58
N ALA A 135 -2.60 -1.39 19.57
CA ALA A 135 -3.89 -1.29 20.23
C ALA A 135 -3.96 0.06 20.96
N GLY A 136 -5.04 0.81 20.72
CA GLY A 136 -5.25 2.15 21.28
C GLY A 136 -5.52 2.17 22.78
#